data_AF-A0A933ZJS3-F1
#
_entry.id   AF-A0A933ZJS3-F1
#
_cell.length_a   1.000
_cell.length_b   1.000
_cell.length_c   1.000
_cell.angle_alpha   90.00
_cell.angle_beta   90.00
_cell.angle_gamma   90.00
#
_symmetry.space_group_name_H-M   'P 1'
#
loop_
_entity.id
_entity.type
_entity.pdbx_description
1 polymer ?
#
loop_
_entity_poly.entity_id
_entity_poly.type
_entity_poly.pdbx_seq_one_letter_code
_entity_poly.pdbx_strand_id
1 'polypeptide(L)'
;MRTSWCVRSLVWIACVAMVSCKPSSTAPSLVRALNPASDAPITQSGVKADDGGWRIDPSAAGSVRLFEIPGDTCEECRLIYRAKLRTDDIKAPAYLEMWVRLPGKGEFFSRGLAAPVQGTTGWASYEIPFFFKKGEKADLVKLNVGFQAPGGALWIKDVELMKGAL
;
A
#
# COMPACT_ATOMS: atom_id res chain seq x y z
N MET A 1 54.84 8.21 68.34
CA MET A 1 55.35 7.84 67.00
C MET A 1 54.38 6.85 66.36
N ARG A 2 54.05 7.05 65.06
CA ARG A 2 53.27 6.21 64.11
C ARG A 2 51.75 6.14 64.38
N THR A 3 50.91 6.99 63.77
CA THR A 3 50.31 6.93 62.41
C THR A 3 49.72 5.57 62.02
N SER A 4 48.40 5.50 61.83
CA SER A 4 47.82 4.87 60.63
C SER A 4 46.32 5.21 60.49
N TRP A 5 45.97 5.79 59.35
CA TRP A 5 44.60 5.95 58.86
C TRP A 5 44.08 4.63 58.28
N CYS A 6 42.78 4.39 58.36
CA CYS A 6 42.11 3.44 57.46
C CYS A 6 40.79 4.01 56.96
N VAL A 7 40.58 3.83 55.66
CA VAL A 7 39.77 4.63 54.74
C VAL A 7 38.29 4.22 54.81
N ARG A 8 37.39 5.20 54.71
CA ARG A 8 35.95 5.00 54.51
C ARG A 8 35.68 4.67 53.03
N SER A 9 35.18 3.48 52.74
CA SER A 9 34.68 3.12 51.41
C SER A 9 33.18 3.38 51.32
N LEU A 10 32.79 4.39 50.54
CA LEU A 10 31.41 4.62 50.09
C LEU A 10 31.20 3.86 48.77
N VAL A 11 30.35 2.85 48.80
CA VAL A 11 29.91 2.13 47.60
C VAL A 11 28.76 2.91 46.97
N TRP A 12 28.98 3.51 45.80
CA TRP A 12 27.93 4.09 44.97
C TRP A 12 27.40 3.00 44.04
N ILE A 13 26.19 2.50 44.31
CA ILE A 13 25.46 1.62 43.40
C ILE A 13 24.78 2.51 42.35
N ALA A 14 25.33 2.54 41.13
CA ALA A 14 24.71 3.17 39.99
C ALA A 14 23.58 2.27 39.45
N CYS A 15 22.32 2.71 39.60
CA CYS A 15 21.19 2.12 38.90
C CYS A 15 21.31 2.41 37.39
N VAL A 16 21.76 1.43 36.61
CA VAL A 16 21.68 1.46 35.15
C VAL A 16 20.22 1.27 34.75
N ALA A 17 19.52 2.38 34.47
CA ALA A 17 18.20 2.32 33.89
C ALA A 17 18.31 1.77 32.46
N MET A 18 17.90 0.52 32.26
CA MET A 18 17.75 -0.07 30.93
C MET A 18 16.61 0.66 30.20
N VAL A 19 16.98 1.65 29.38
CA VAL A 19 16.07 2.26 28.40
C VAL A 19 15.76 1.19 27.36
N SER A 20 14.65 0.49 27.58
CA SER A 20 14.11 -0.48 26.62
C SER A 20 13.57 0.29 25.41
N CYS A 21 14.43 0.51 24.42
CA CYS A 21 14.05 1.07 23.13
C CYS A 21 13.11 0.07 22.44
N LYS A 22 11.79 0.32 22.46
CA LYS A 22 10.84 -0.47 21.67
C LYS A 22 11.13 -0.20 20.20
N PRO A 23 11.46 -1.21 19.37
CA PRO A 23 11.65 -0.98 17.95
C PRO A 23 10.34 -0.47 17.35
N SER A 24 10.34 0.77 16.87
CA SER A 24 9.27 1.28 16.02
C SER A 24 9.25 0.42 14.77
N SER A 25 8.15 -0.30 14.54
CA SER A 25 7.96 -1.11 13.33
C SER A 25 8.06 -0.22 12.09
N THR A 26 9.22 -0.21 11.43
CA THR A 26 9.45 0.50 10.15
C THR A 26 8.75 -0.20 8.97
N ALA A 27 8.35 -1.45 9.13
CA ALA A 27 7.67 -2.21 8.08
C ALA A 27 6.23 -1.71 7.86
N PRO A 28 5.75 -1.63 6.60
CA PRO A 28 4.36 -1.37 6.32
C PRO A 28 3.44 -2.41 6.97
N SER A 29 2.34 -1.94 7.54
CA SER A 29 1.25 -2.75 8.10
C SER A 29 0.12 -2.90 7.10
N LEU A 30 -0.52 -4.08 7.07
CA LEU A 30 -1.67 -4.34 6.21
C LEU A 30 -2.90 -3.55 6.71
N VAL A 31 -3.53 -2.79 5.82
CA VAL A 31 -4.82 -2.12 6.08
C VAL A 31 -5.96 -2.99 5.60
N ARG A 32 -5.87 -3.51 4.38
CA ARG A 32 -6.87 -4.40 3.78
C ARG A 32 -6.22 -5.32 2.77
N ALA A 33 -6.57 -6.61 2.81
CA ALA A 33 -6.36 -7.55 1.72
C ALA A 33 -7.71 -7.89 1.09
N LEU A 34 -7.74 -8.02 -0.22
CA LEU A 34 -8.94 -8.29 -1.00
C LEU A 34 -8.78 -9.58 -1.77
N ASN A 35 -9.84 -10.40 -1.77
CA ASN A 35 -9.84 -11.67 -2.48
C ASN A 35 -11.22 -11.99 -3.10
N PRO A 36 -11.27 -12.79 -4.18
CA PRO A 36 -12.52 -13.08 -4.88
C PRO A 36 -13.57 -13.86 -4.08
N ALA A 37 -13.20 -14.50 -2.96
CA ALA A 37 -14.14 -15.28 -2.14
C ALA A 37 -14.99 -14.41 -1.23
N SER A 38 -14.50 -13.22 -0.83
CA SER A 38 -15.21 -12.29 0.05
C SER A 38 -15.49 -10.92 -0.56
N ASP A 39 -14.81 -10.55 -1.65
CA ASP A 39 -14.85 -9.21 -2.19
C ASP A 39 -15.28 -9.21 -3.66
N ALA A 40 -16.15 -8.27 -4.02
CA ALA A 40 -16.64 -8.08 -5.38
C ALA A 40 -16.13 -6.73 -5.93
N PRO A 41 -15.56 -6.70 -7.15
CA PRO A 41 -15.18 -5.46 -7.80
C PRO A 41 -16.39 -4.54 -8.06
N ILE A 42 -16.19 -3.23 -8.06
CA ILE A 42 -17.24 -2.26 -8.40
C ILE A 42 -17.62 -2.39 -9.88
N THR A 43 -16.63 -2.45 -10.77
CA THR A 43 -16.87 -2.74 -12.19
C THR A 43 -17.13 -4.24 -12.37
N GLN A 44 -18.33 -4.59 -12.83
CA GLN A 44 -18.74 -5.97 -13.09
C GLN A 44 -18.57 -6.36 -14.57
N SER A 45 -18.78 -5.42 -15.49
CA SER A 45 -18.61 -5.66 -16.92
C SER A 45 -17.14 -5.84 -17.27
N GLY A 46 -16.80 -6.97 -17.91
CA GLY A 46 -15.42 -7.28 -18.28
C GLY A 46 -14.50 -7.62 -17.10
N VAL A 47 -15.05 -7.85 -15.89
CA VAL A 47 -14.28 -8.25 -14.71
C VAL A 47 -14.90 -9.50 -14.12
N LYS A 48 -14.08 -10.53 -13.88
CA LYS A 48 -14.53 -11.80 -13.29
C LYS A 48 -13.46 -12.42 -12.41
N ALA A 49 -13.87 -13.21 -11.41
CA ALA A 49 -12.94 -14.00 -10.62
C ALA A 49 -12.22 -15.03 -11.50
N ASP A 50 -10.90 -15.09 -11.43
CA ASP A 50 -10.06 -16.02 -12.19
C ASP A 50 -8.64 -16.09 -11.59
N ASP A 51 -7.97 -17.25 -11.71
CA ASP A 51 -6.59 -17.51 -11.22
C ASP A 51 -6.26 -16.98 -9.81
N GLY A 52 -7.21 -17.12 -8.88
CA GLY A 52 -7.09 -16.66 -7.48
C GLY A 52 -7.21 -15.14 -7.27
N GLY A 53 -7.56 -14.39 -8.32
CA GLY A 53 -7.80 -12.96 -8.29
C GLY A 53 -8.91 -12.58 -9.26
N TRP A 54 -8.71 -11.50 -10.01
CA TRP A 54 -9.65 -11.05 -11.03
C TRP A 54 -8.98 -10.94 -12.39
N ARG A 55 -9.67 -11.43 -13.42
CA ARG A 55 -9.37 -11.14 -14.81
C ARG A 55 -10.18 -9.93 -15.25
N ILE A 56 -9.51 -9.01 -15.95
CA ILE A 56 -10.05 -7.77 -16.50
C ILE A 56 -9.83 -7.80 -18.01
N ASP A 57 -10.93 -7.73 -18.76
CA ASP A 57 -10.98 -7.60 -20.21
C ASP A 57 -11.39 -6.14 -20.54
N PRO A 58 -10.43 -5.21 -20.77
CA PRO A 58 -10.74 -3.79 -20.89
C PRO A 58 -11.51 -3.48 -22.18
N SER A 59 -12.68 -2.85 -22.04
CA SER A 59 -13.55 -2.48 -23.16
C SER A 59 -13.30 -1.06 -23.71
N ALA A 60 -12.58 -0.22 -22.97
CA ALA A 60 -12.21 1.14 -23.37
C ALA A 60 -10.94 1.60 -22.63
N ALA A 61 -10.35 2.71 -23.08
CA ALA A 61 -9.36 3.44 -22.30
C ALA A 61 -10.01 4.06 -21.03
N GLY A 62 -9.28 4.11 -19.93
CA GLY A 62 -9.73 4.68 -18.66
C GLY A 62 -9.53 3.73 -17.48
N SER A 63 -10.16 4.09 -16.36
CA SER A 63 -10.04 3.37 -15.10
C SER A 63 -11.10 2.28 -14.97
N VAL A 64 -10.65 1.04 -14.73
CA VAL A 64 -11.50 -0.03 -14.21
C VAL A 64 -11.49 0.07 -12.70
N ARG A 65 -12.67 0.31 -12.11
CA ARG A 65 -12.84 0.52 -10.66
C ARG A 65 -12.99 -0.82 -9.97
N LEU A 66 -12.04 -1.16 -9.10
CA LEU A 66 -12.09 -2.42 -8.39
C LEU A 66 -12.72 -2.24 -7.02
N PHE A 67 -12.15 -1.42 -6.15
CA PHE A 67 -12.59 -1.38 -4.76
C PHE A 67 -12.59 0.02 -4.18
N GLU A 68 -13.45 0.21 -3.19
CA GLU A 68 -13.52 1.39 -2.36
C GLU A 68 -13.35 0.97 -0.90
N ILE A 69 -12.37 1.59 -0.23
CA ILE A 69 -12.01 1.30 1.15
C ILE A 69 -12.29 2.58 1.96
N PRO A 70 -13.37 2.62 2.76
CA PRO A 70 -13.64 3.76 3.62
C PRO A 70 -12.72 3.76 4.85
N GLY A 71 -12.49 4.93 5.42
CA GLY A 71 -11.94 5.09 6.77
C GLY A 71 -10.73 6.03 6.85
N ASP A 72 -10.48 6.52 8.07
CA ASP A 72 -9.35 7.39 8.44
C ASP A 72 -8.02 6.65 8.32
N THR A 73 -7.51 6.62 7.10
CA THR A 73 -6.40 5.73 6.73
C THR A 73 -5.11 6.03 7.49
N CYS A 74 -4.71 7.30 7.60
CA CYS A 74 -3.67 7.78 8.52
C CYS A 74 -3.33 9.27 8.33
N GLU A 75 -2.56 9.84 9.27
CA GLU A 75 -1.91 11.16 9.20
C GLU A 75 -0.38 10.95 9.24
N GLU A 76 0.38 11.79 8.52
CA GLU A 76 1.86 11.68 8.41
C GLU A 76 2.35 10.27 8.05
N CYS A 77 1.72 9.67 7.05
CA CYS A 77 1.97 8.32 6.61
C CYS A 77 2.07 8.22 5.08
N ARG A 78 2.42 7.04 4.58
CA ARG A 78 2.18 6.66 3.20
C ARG A 78 1.24 5.47 3.12
N LEU A 79 0.27 5.55 2.20
CA LEU A 79 -0.46 4.38 1.74
C LEU A 79 0.28 3.75 0.57
N ILE A 80 0.22 2.43 0.50
CA ILE A 80 0.85 1.65 -0.56
C ILE A 80 -0.23 0.72 -1.11
N TYR A 81 -0.57 0.90 -2.39
CA TYR A 81 -1.38 -0.07 -3.12
C TYR A 81 -0.44 -1.06 -3.79
N ARG A 82 -0.50 -2.33 -3.38
CA ARG A 82 0.29 -3.43 -3.90
C ARG A 82 -0.61 -4.49 -4.53
N ALA A 83 -0.18 -5.04 -5.64
CA ALA A 83 -0.81 -6.21 -6.27
C ALA A 83 0.17 -6.94 -7.17
N LYS A 84 -0.11 -8.21 -7.48
CA LYS A 84 0.53 -8.91 -8.59
C LYS A 84 -0.28 -8.74 -9.85
N LEU A 85 0.40 -8.44 -10.95
CA LEU A 85 -0.20 -8.31 -12.28
C LEU A 85 0.39 -9.35 -13.23
N ARG A 86 -0.44 -9.80 -14.16
CA ARG A 86 -0.08 -10.60 -15.33
C ARG A 86 -0.92 -10.11 -16.50
N THR A 87 -0.38 -10.13 -17.71
CA THR A 87 -1.12 -9.72 -18.90
C THR A 87 -1.05 -10.76 -20.01
N ASP A 88 -2.05 -10.72 -20.87
CA ASP A 88 -2.08 -11.40 -22.15
C ASP A 88 -2.51 -10.40 -23.22
N ASP A 89 -1.62 -10.16 -24.17
CA ASP A 89 -1.84 -9.33 -25.35
C ASP A 89 -2.39 -7.91 -25.11
N ILE A 90 -2.01 -7.28 -23.99
CA ILE A 90 -2.35 -5.88 -23.70
C ILE A 90 -1.65 -4.95 -24.71
N LYS A 91 -2.43 -4.27 -25.56
CA LYS A 91 -1.89 -3.51 -26.70
C LYS A 91 -1.33 -2.14 -26.33
N ALA A 92 -1.86 -1.52 -25.28
CA ALA A 92 -1.39 -0.23 -24.77
C ALA A 92 -1.15 -0.33 -23.26
N PRO A 93 -0.25 0.48 -22.69
CA PRO A 93 0.14 0.37 -21.29
C PRO A 93 -1.06 0.36 -20.32
N ALA A 94 -1.01 -0.53 -19.34
CA ALA A 94 -1.91 -0.57 -18.18
C ALA A 94 -1.10 -0.39 -16.88
N TYR A 95 -1.73 0.09 -15.81
CA TYR A 95 -1.03 0.39 -14.56
C TYR A 95 -1.96 0.38 -13.35
N LEU A 96 -1.40 0.18 -12.16
CA LEU A 96 -2.13 0.43 -10.91
C LEU A 96 -2.48 1.92 -10.79
N GLU A 97 -3.69 2.20 -10.34
CA GLU A 97 -4.17 3.54 -10.07
C GLU A 97 -4.87 3.57 -8.70
N MET A 98 -4.49 4.52 -7.86
CA MET A 98 -5.09 4.74 -6.55
C MET A 98 -5.62 6.16 -6.47
N TRP A 99 -6.88 6.32 -6.06
CA TRP A 99 -7.46 7.62 -5.73
C TRP A 99 -7.70 7.73 -4.24
N VAL A 100 -7.50 8.93 -3.71
CA VAL A 100 -7.59 9.22 -2.28
C VAL A 100 -8.44 10.48 -2.13
N ARG A 101 -9.53 10.38 -1.37
CA ARG A 101 -10.37 11.54 -1.05
C ARG A 101 -9.93 12.14 0.28
N LEU A 102 -9.61 13.42 0.25
CA LEU A 102 -9.29 14.21 1.43
C LEU A 102 -10.49 15.13 1.74
N PRO A 103 -11.16 14.98 2.89
CA PRO A 103 -12.30 15.81 3.27
C PRO A 103 -11.99 17.30 3.17
N GLY A 104 -12.86 18.05 2.49
CA GLY A 104 -12.70 19.49 2.26
C GLY A 104 -11.60 19.90 1.27
N LYS A 105 -10.80 18.96 0.75
CA LYS A 105 -9.71 19.23 -0.21
C LYS A 105 -9.93 18.61 -1.59
N GLY A 106 -10.78 17.58 -1.70
CA GLY A 106 -11.10 16.91 -2.97
C GLY A 106 -10.41 15.55 -3.11
N GLU A 107 -10.26 15.08 -4.35
CA GLU A 107 -9.65 13.79 -4.67
C GLU A 107 -8.28 13.97 -5.33
N PHE A 108 -7.34 13.12 -4.93
CA PHE A 108 -5.96 13.08 -5.41
C PHE A 108 -5.63 11.67 -5.87
N PHE A 109 -4.62 11.50 -6.71
CA PHE A 109 -4.28 10.19 -7.26
C PHE A 109 -2.80 9.87 -7.21
N SER A 110 -2.50 8.57 -7.23
CA SER A 110 -1.21 7.99 -7.55
C SER A 110 -1.38 7.01 -8.69
N ARG A 111 -0.45 7.00 -9.66
CA ARG A 111 -0.51 6.15 -10.86
C ARG A 111 0.85 5.54 -11.15
N GLY A 112 0.86 4.26 -11.48
CA GLY A 112 2.05 3.47 -11.80
C GLY A 112 2.65 3.76 -13.17
N LEU A 113 2.71 5.02 -13.61
CA LEU A 113 3.14 5.41 -14.97
C LEU A 113 4.62 5.10 -15.25
N ALA A 114 5.44 5.01 -14.21
CA ALA A 114 6.87 4.67 -14.34
C ALA A 114 7.12 3.17 -14.58
N ALA A 115 6.16 2.31 -14.25
CA ALA A 115 6.26 0.87 -14.38
C ALA A 115 4.94 0.26 -14.89
N PRO A 116 4.49 0.63 -16.10
CA PRO A 116 3.29 0.04 -16.68
C PRO A 116 3.53 -1.41 -17.09
N VAL A 117 2.44 -2.15 -17.29
CA VAL A 117 2.44 -3.49 -17.88
C VAL A 117 1.83 -3.44 -19.28
N GLN A 118 2.42 -4.18 -20.23
CA GLN A 118 1.98 -4.24 -21.63
C GLN A 118 2.40 -5.60 -22.25
N GLY A 119 1.72 -6.01 -23.32
CA GLY A 119 1.98 -7.25 -24.02
C GLY A 119 1.51 -8.47 -23.23
N THR A 120 2.16 -9.62 -23.46
CA THR A 120 1.96 -10.85 -22.69
C THR A 120 3.09 -11.00 -21.68
N THR A 121 2.75 -11.11 -20.40
CA THR A 121 3.72 -11.16 -19.29
C THR A 121 3.39 -12.29 -18.32
N GLY A 122 4.38 -12.65 -17.50
CA GLY A 122 4.16 -13.49 -16.32
C GLY A 122 3.67 -12.68 -15.13
N TRP A 123 3.43 -13.36 -14.00
CA TRP A 123 3.11 -12.70 -12.74
C TRP A 123 4.30 -11.88 -12.22
N ALA A 124 4.11 -10.60 -11.95
CA ALA A 124 5.07 -9.72 -11.29
C ALA A 124 4.39 -8.84 -10.25
N SER A 125 5.13 -8.42 -9.22
CA SER A 125 4.62 -7.54 -8.14
C SER A 125 4.76 -6.08 -8.54
N TYR A 126 3.70 -5.31 -8.32
CA TYR A 126 3.64 -3.88 -8.58
C TYR A 126 3.13 -3.16 -7.33
N GLU A 127 3.66 -1.97 -7.09
CA GLU A 127 3.17 -1.12 -6.02
C GLU A 127 3.26 0.36 -6.38
N ILE A 128 2.32 1.14 -5.84
CA ILE A 128 2.32 2.60 -5.95
C ILE A 128 2.07 3.24 -4.58
N PRO A 129 2.84 4.27 -4.20
CA PRO A 129 2.64 4.98 -2.94
C PRO A 129 1.75 6.21 -3.12
N PHE A 130 1.06 6.61 -2.04
CA PHE A 130 0.47 7.94 -1.85
C PHE A 130 0.93 8.48 -0.50
N PHE A 131 1.55 9.66 -0.49
CA PHE A 131 2.13 10.27 0.70
C PHE A 131 1.20 11.34 1.25
N PHE A 132 0.88 11.26 2.54
CA PHE A 132 0.04 12.22 3.25
C PHE A 132 0.91 13.26 3.94
N LYS A 133 0.57 14.54 3.76
CA LYS A 133 1.18 15.62 4.55
C LYS A 133 0.58 15.65 5.95
N LYS A 134 1.21 16.41 6.85
CA LYS A 134 0.66 16.68 8.17
C LYS A 134 -0.75 17.25 8.09
N GLY A 135 -1.66 16.74 8.92
CA GLY A 135 -3.08 17.12 8.94
C GLY A 135 -3.90 16.59 7.75
N GLU A 136 -3.34 15.77 6.86
CA GLU A 136 -4.11 15.08 5.82
C GLU A 136 -4.54 13.70 6.30
N LYS A 137 -5.84 13.43 6.18
CA LYS A 137 -6.45 12.12 6.42
C LYS A 137 -7.42 11.87 5.28
N ALA A 138 -7.34 10.68 4.68
CA ALA A 138 -8.36 10.29 3.73
C ALA A 138 -9.50 9.59 4.42
N ASP A 139 -10.71 9.83 3.92
CA ASP A 139 -11.92 9.13 4.34
C ASP A 139 -12.35 8.05 3.34
N LEU A 140 -11.75 8.04 2.14
CA LEU A 140 -12.00 7.06 1.09
C LEU A 140 -10.73 6.84 0.24
N VAL A 141 -10.41 5.58 -0.01
CA VAL A 141 -9.39 5.14 -0.96
C VAL A 141 -10.04 4.28 -2.03
N LYS A 142 -9.76 4.58 -3.31
CA LYS A 142 -10.24 3.81 -4.47
C LYS A 142 -9.07 3.10 -5.11
N LEU A 143 -9.18 1.78 -5.26
CA LEU A 143 -8.18 0.92 -5.93
C LEU A 143 -8.68 0.57 -7.33
N ASN A 144 -7.91 0.94 -8.34
CA ASN A 144 -8.26 0.81 -9.74
C ASN A 144 -7.10 0.21 -10.56
N VAL A 145 -7.40 -0.16 -11.80
CA VAL A 145 -6.40 -0.36 -12.86
C VAL A 145 -6.71 0.59 -14.00
N GLY A 146 -5.72 1.39 -14.41
CA GLY A 146 -5.83 2.27 -15.56
C GLY A 146 -5.37 1.57 -16.84
N PHE A 147 -6.13 1.73 -17.92
CA PHE A 147 -5.80 1.22 -19.25
C PHE A 147 -5.73 2.37 -20.26
N GLN A 148 -4.72 2.38 -21.12
CA GLN A 148 -4.61 3.40 -22.17
C GLN A 148 -5.40 3.08 -23.44
N ALA A 149 -5.83 1.83 -23.63
CA ALA A 149 -6.67 1.39 -24.76
C ALA A 149 -7.42 0.09 -24.39
N PRO A 150 -8.50 -0.27 -25.11
CA PRO A 150 -9.12 -1.58 -24.97
C PRO A 150 -8.27 -2.73 -25.52
N GLY A 151 -8.68 -3.96 -25.20
CA GLY A 151 -8.14 -5.19 -25.77
C GLY A 151 -7.06 -5.87 -24.93
N GLY A 152 -6.91 -7.18 -25.13
CA GLY A 152 -6.10 -8.06 -24.30
C GLY A 152 -6.80 -8.40 -22.97
N ALA A 153 -6.03 -8.93 -22.04
CA ALA A 153 -6.51 -9.24 -20.70
C ALA A 153 -5.43 -8.98 -19.65
N LEU A 154 -5.87 -8.53 -18.49
CA LEU A 154 -5.02 -8.34 -17.32
C LEU A 154 -5.59 -9.14 -16.16
N TRP A 155 -4.74 -9.90 -15.48
CA TRP A 155 -5.07 -10.52 -14.21
C TRP A 155 -4.42 -9.74 -13.09
N ILE A 156 -5.15 -9.61 -12.00
CA ILE A 156 -4.70 -8.97 -10.77
C ILE A 156 -5.05 -9.85 -9.58
N LYS A 157 -4.07 -10.09 -8.69
CA LYS A 157 -4.26 -10.82 -7.43
C LYS A 157 -3.36 -10.28 -6.32
N ASP A 158 -3.54 -10.81 -5.12
CA ASP A 158 -2.85 -10.31 -3.91
C ASP A 158 -3.04 -8.79 -3.74
N VAL A 159 -4.28 -8.33 -3.92
CA VAL A 159 -4.65 -6.90 -3.89
C VAL A 159 -4.66 -6.42 -2.45
N GLU A 160 -3.73 -5.54 -2.13
CA GLU A 160 -3.48 -5.07 -0.77
C GLU A 160 -3.39 -3.54 -0.71
N LEU A 161 -4.06 -2.97 0.29
CA LEU A 161 -3.76 -1.63 0.79
C LEU A 161 -2.93 -1.79 2.06
N MET A 162 -1.77 -1.14 2.08
CA MET A 162 -0.87 -1.11 3.24
C MET A 162 -0.62 0.33 3.69
N LYS A 163 -0.19 0.46 4.94
CA LYS A 163 0.20 1.72 5.57
C LYS A 163 1.63 1.62 6.08
N GLY A 164 2.49 2.55 5.69
CA GLY A 164 3.85 2.72 6.21
C GLY A 164 4.08 4.10 6.80
N ALA A 165 5.15 4.23 7.59
CA ALA A 165 5.70 5.54 7.95
C ALA A 165 6.26 6.24 6.70
N LEU A 166 6.34 7.58 6.74
CA LEU A 166 6.93 8.39 5.67
C LEU A 166 8.41 8.06 5.47
#